data_AF-A0A2T2S076-F1
#
_entry.id   AF-A0A2T2S076-F1
#
_cell.length_a   1.000
_cell.length_b   1.000
_cell.length_c   1.000
_cell.angle_alpha   90.00
_cell.angle_beta   90.00
_cell.angle_gamma   90.00
#
_symmetry.space_group_name_H-M   'P 1'
#
loop_
_entity.id
_entity.type
_entity.pdbx_description
1 polymer ?
#
loop_
_entity_poly.entity_id
_entity_poly.type
_entity_poly.pdbx_seq_one_letter_code
_entity_poly.pdbx_strand_id
1 'polypeptide(L)' 'MKIARRAQVDAEGNLWLQLPADLRDREVTVTIEAAEPAEPSQSPEALGWPPGFFEHVVGSWQGEPLTRPEQPPLEQRDGL' A
#
# COMPACT_ATOMS: atom_id res chain seq x y z
N MET A 1 1.06 11.66 24.18
CA MET A 1 1.71 10.74 23.22
C MET A 1 0.60 10.00 22.48
N LYS A 2 0.59 9.99 21.14
CA LYS A 2 -0.44 9.31 20.33
C LYS A 2 0.19 8.06 19.72
N ILE A 3 -0.38 6.89 20.01
CA ILE A 3 -0.01 5.63 19.38
C ILE A 3 -1.13 5.30 18.39
N ALA A 4 -0.81 5.19 17.10
CA ALA A 4 -1.74 4.78 16.05
C ALA A 4 -1.26 3.46 15.45
N ARG A 5 -2.10 2.42 15.54
CA ARG A 5 -1.84 1.08 15.00
C ARG A 5 -3.07 0.61 14.22
N ARG A 6 -2.83 -0.04 13.07
CA ARG A 6 -3.82 -0.88 12.42
C ARG A 6 -3.92 -2.17 13.21
N ALA A 7 -5.13 -2.53 13.60
CA ALA A 7 -5.46 -3.78 14.26
C ALA A 7 -6.73 -4.35 13.62
N GLN A 8 -6.82 -5.67 13.55
CA GLN A 8 -7.97 -6.38 13.00
C GLN A 8 -8.81 -6.92 14.16
N VAL A 9 -10.13 -6.83 13.99
CA VAL A 9 -11.09 -7.48 14.88
C VAL A 9 -11.14 -8.97 14.50
N ASP A 10 -11.13 -9.86 15.48
CA ASP A 10 -11.21 -11.30 15.22
C ASP A 10 -12.62 -11.73 14.73
N ALA A 11 -12.76 -13.00 14.35
CA ALA A 11 -14.02 -13.54 13.82
C ALA A 11 -15.16 -13.48 14.85
N GLU A 12 -14.82 -13.42 16.13
CA GLU A 12 -15.71 -13.35 17.27
C GLU A 12 -16.06 -11.89 17.66
N GLY A 13 -15.47 -10.89 17.00
CA GLY A 13 -15.76 -9.48 17.22
C GLY A 13 -14.89 -8.80 18.28
N ASN A 14 -13.80 -9.42 18.73
CA ASN A 14 -12.91 -8.87 19.77
C ASN A 14 -11.68 -8.17 19.19
N LEU A 15 -11.20 -7.16 19.91
CA LEU A 15 -9.97 -6.43 19.61
C LEU A 15 -9.00 -6.54 20.81
N TRP A 16 -7.90 -7.26 20.60
CA TRP A 16 -6.85 -7.42 21.62
C TRP A 16 -5.75 -6.37 21.47
N LEU A 17 -5.56 -5.55 22.51
CA LEU A 17 -4.54 -4.48 22.55
C LEU A 17 -3.57 -4.73 23.71
N GLN A 18 -2.31 -5.04 23.39
CA GLN A 18 -1.24 -5.10 24.38
C GLN A 18 -0.56 -3.75 24.48
N LEU A 19 -0.78 -3.05 25.60
CA LEU A 19 -0.13 -1.77 25.87
C LEU A 19 1.30 -1.99 26.38
N PRO A 20 2.25 -1.12 26.00
CA PRO A 20 3.62 -1.19 26.48
C PRO A 20 3.72 -0.86 27.99
N ALA A 21 4.76 -1.39 28.64
CA ALA A 21 4.90 -1.39 30.10
C ALA A 21 5.04 0.01 30.72
N ASP A 22 5.45 1.00 29.94
CA ASP A 22 5.56 2.41 30.34
C ASP A 22 4.20 3.09 30.56
N LEU A 23 3.11 2.45 30.13
CA LEU A 23 1.73 2.91 30.35
C LEU A 23 1.05 2.25 31.55
N ARG A 24 1.77 1.44 32.33
CA ARG A 24 1.22 0.77 33.51
C ARG A 24 0.70 1.78 34.55
N ASP A 25 -0.44 1.46 35.16
CA ASP A 25 -1.10 2.26 36.21
C ASP A 25 -1.45 3.70 35.78
N ARG A 26 -1.59 3.95 34.47
CA ARG A 26 -1.99 5.24 33.91
C ARG A 26 -3.38 5.18 33.30
N GLU A 27 -4.09 6.30 33.36
CA GLU A 27 -5.34 6.47 32.59
C GLU A 27 -5.00 6.64 31.10
N VAL A 28 -5.68 5.88 30.25
CA VAL A 28 -5.48 5.87 28.79
C VAL A 28 -6.82 5.99 28.11
N THR A 29 -6.93 6.91 27.14
CA THR A 29 -8.08 7.01 26.24
C THR A 29 -7.78 6.24 24.96
N VAL A 30 -8.67 5.32 24.58
CA VAL A 30 -8.60 4.58 23.31
C VAL A 30 -9.68 5.13 22.37
N THR A 31 -9.28 5.60 21.19
CA THR A 31 -10.19 6.01 20.13
C THR A 31 -10.17 4.95 19.04
N ILE A 32 -11.33 4.36 18.76
CA ILE A 32 -11.50 3.37 17.69
C ILE A 32 -12.17 4.08 16.52
N GLU A 33 -11.44 4.21 15.42
CA GLU A 33 -11.99 4.67 14.15
C GLU A 33 -12.16 3.44 13.27
N ALA A 34 -13.41 3.11 12.94
CA ALA A 34 -13.69 2.05 11.99
C ALA A 34 -13.10 2.47 10.64
N ALA A 35 -12.09 1.73 10.18
CA ALA A 35 -11.67 1.86 8.79
C ALA A 35 -12.83 1.37 7.92
N GLU A 36 -13.09 2.08 6.82
CA GLU A 36 -13.89 1.50 5.74
C GLU A 36 -13.29 0.13 5.43
N PRO A 37 -14.13 -0.92 5.27
CA PRO A 37 -13.62 -2.24 4.92
C PRO A 37 -12.77 -2.04 3.68
N ALA A 38 -11.47 -2.33 3.82
CA ALA A 38 -10.58 -2.30 2.67
C ALA A 38 -11.22 -3.24 1.66
N GLU A 39 -11.57 -2.72 0.49
CA GLU A 39 -12.02 -3.57 -0.60
C GLU A 39 -11.01 -4.70 -0.69
N PRO A 40 -11.47 -5.97 -0.73
CA PRO A 40 -10.56 -7.10 -0.75
C PRO A 40 -9.59 -6.85 -1.90
N SER A 41 -8.34 -6.57 -1.56
CA SER A 41 -7.32 -6.28 -2.56
C SER A 41 -7.18 -7.55 -3.38
N GLN A 42 -7.67 -7.52 -4.61
CA GLN A 42 -7.61 -8.66 -5.51
C GLN A 42 -6.14 -9.03 -5.67
N SER A 43 -5.84 -10.33 -5.64
CA SER A 43 -4.48 -10.77 -5.93
C SER A 43 -4.13 -10.38 -7.37
N PRO A 44 -2.83 -10.18 -7.69
CA PRO A 44 -2.39 -9.95 -9.06
C PRO A 44 -2.98 -10.95 -10.07
N GLU A 45 -3.10 -12.22 -9.69
CA GLU A 45 -3.68 -13.26 -10.54
C GLU A 45 -5.18 -13.04 -10.79
N ALA A 46 -5.91 -12.60 -9.77
CA ALA A 46 -7.31 -12.23 -9.90
C ALA A 46 -7.51 -10.99 -10.80
N LEU A 47 -6.47 -10.17 -10.97
CA LEU A 47 -6.42 -9.04 -11.91
C LEU A 47 -5.92 -9.44 -13.31
N GLY A 48 -5.67 -10.74 -13.54
CA GLY A 48 -5.25 -11.28 -14.85
C GLY A 48 -3.73 -11.32 -15.06
N TRP A 49 -2.93 -11.03 -14.05
CA TRP A 49 -1.48 -11.18 -14.15
C TRP A 49 -1.07 -12.65 -14.06
N PRO A 50 -0.01 -13.07 -14.78
CA PRO A 50 0.57 -14.39 -14.59
C PRO A 50 1.03 -14.61 -13.15
N PRO A 51 0.95 -15.84 -12.61
CA PRO A 51 1.47 -16.16 -11.28
C PRO A 51 2.94 -15.75 -11.14
N GLY A 52 3.26 -15.02 -10.07
CA GLY A 52 4.63 -14.60 -9.78
C GLY A 52 5.18 -13.49 -10.70
N PHE A 53 4.33 -12.79 -11.46
CA PHE A 53 4.77 -11.76 -12.40
C PHE A 53 5.54 -10.62 -11.72
N PHE A 54 5.09 -10.16 -10.55
CA PHE A 54 5.72 -9.04 -9.86
C PHE A 54 7.03 -9.44 -9.17
N GLU A 55 7.18 -10.72 -8.84
CA GLU A 55 8.36 -11.29 -8.19
C GLU A 55 9.48 -11.60 -9.19
N HIS A 56 9.11 -12.07 -10.39
CA HIS A 56 10.09 -12.60 -11.36
C HIS A 56 10.25 -11.74 -12.62
N VAL A 57 9.27 -10.90 -12.97
CA VAL A 57 9.25 -10.19 -14.26
C VAL A 57 9.45 -8.69 -14.08
N VAL A 58 8.78 -8.09 -13.11
CA VAL A 58 8.93 -6.66 -12.83
C VAL A 58 10.36 -6.36 -12.38
N GLY A 59 11.04 -5.48 -13.11
CA GLY A 59 12.43 -5.11 -12.84
C GLY A 59 13.47 -6.10 -13.40
N SER A 60 13.05 -7.21 -14.01
CA SER A 60 13.96 -8.23 -14.58
C SER A 60 14.45 -7.89 -16.00
N TRP A 61 14.62 -6.61 -16.32
CA TRP A 61 15.18 -6.20 -17.61
C TRP A 61 16.66 -6.62 -17.70
N GLN A 62 16.99 -7.51 -18.64
CA GLN A 62 18.35 -8.01 -18.88
C GLN A 62 18.97 -7.47 -20.18
N GLY A 63 18.31 -6.54 -20.86
CA GLY A 63 18.83 -5.92 -22.09
C GLY A 63 19.83 -4.80 -21.81
N GLU A 64 20.14 -4.04 -22.85
CA GLU A 64 20.97 -2.85 -22.75
C GLU A 64 20.39 -1.81 -21.77
N PRO A 65 21.23 -0.94 -21.18
CA PRO A 65 20.75 0.15 -20.33
C PRO A 65 19.62 0.93 -20.99
N LEU A 66 18.54 1.17 -20.26
CA LEU A 66 17.42 1.97 -20.75
C LEU A 66 17.90 3.42 -20.97
N THR A 67 18.16 3.77 -22.22
CA THR A 67 18.51 5.15 -22.61
C THR A 67 17.26 5.87 -23.08
N ARG A 68 16.99 7.06 -22.53
CA ARG A 68 15.97 7.95 -23.07
C ARG A 68 16.42 8.44 -24.46
N PRO A 69 15.62 8.29 -25.53
CA PRO A 69 15.94 8.86 -26.84
C PRO A 69 15.89 10.39 -26.80
N GLU A 70 16.49 11.05 -27.79
CA GLU A 70 16.35 12.50 -27.94
C GLU A 70 14.87 12.89 -28.04
N GLN A 71 14.47 13.88 -27.25
CA GLN A 71 13.12 14.41 -27.29
C GLN A 71 12.93 15.18 -28.62
N PRO A 72 11.85 14.92 -29.37
CA PRO A 72 11.59 15.67 -30.59
C PRO A 72 11.32 17.16 -30.30
N PRO A 73 11.50 18.05 -31.29
CA PRO A 73 11.08 19.44 -31.18
C PRO A 73 9.60 19.55 -30.79
N LEU A 74 9.25 20.62 -30.07
CA LEU A 74 7.86 20.93 -29.75
C LEU A 74 7.05 21.12 -31.03
N GLU A 75 5.89 20.49 -31.10
CA GLU A 75 4.93 20.74 -32.17
C GLU A 75 4.47 22.21 -32.11
N GLN A 76 4.51 22.89 -33.25
CA GLN A 76 3.94 24.23 -33.39
C GLN A 76 2.47 24.06 -33.82
N ARG A 77 1.56 24.63 -33.03
CA ARG A 77 0.16 24.77 -33.44
C ARG A 77 0.04 26.00 -34.33
N ASP A 78 -0.65 25.89 -35.46
CA ASP A 78 -0.99 27.06 -36.26
C ASP A 78 -1.79 28.04 -35.39
N GLY A 79 -1.40 29.31 -35.45
CA GLY A 79 -2.07 30.40 -34.73
C GLY A 79 -3.53 30.48 -35.17
N LEU A 80 -4.42 30.68 -34.19
CA LEU A 80 -5.84 30.96 -34.42
C LEU A 80 -6.04 32.31 -35.10
#